data_AF-A0AAW0XEH3-F1
#
_entry.id   AF-A0AAW0XEH3-F1
#
_cell.length_a   1.000
_cell.length_b   1.000
_cell.length_c   1.000
_cell.angle_alpha   90.00
_cell.angle_beta   90.00
_cell.angle_gamma   90.00
#
_symmetry.space_group_name_H-M   'P 1'
#
loop_
_entity.id
_entity.type
_entity.pdbx_description
1 polymer ?
#
loop_
_entity_poly.entity_id
_entity_poly.type
_entity_poly.pdbx_seq_one_letter_code
_entity_poly.pdbx_strand_id
1 'polypeptide(L)'
;MQVEDIVMDGHPVPVLIQCEDTGSFELDEEALEEVLLNPKIADKYVCVLAVAGAFRKGKSFLLDFLLRYMSSQQSQEWLGDVDQPLQGFKWRQGSKRETTGVLIWSEPFLIKKRSGEEIAVILMDTQGTFDIQSSMKDSTTVFALTTMVSSVLVYNLMNNIQEDDLMNLQLFTSYGMLAQEDCDSAHPFQRLHFLVRDWGFPYEVPYGHQGGQKLLDEILLVTEKQHPAHQEVRRDLRKCFRDINCYLMPHPGFNVIQKADFDGRLADIEEEFVNHLKVLVPRLLSPENLVKKEIGGQPIKARDLLKFFTLFMEVFKDSDLPEPTTLVEPKLAAKLHWRLVKSSMPRPWRHW
;
A
#
# COMPACT_ATOMS: atom_id res chain seq x y z
N MET A 1 -13.61 -20.01 27.73
CA MET A 1 -12.61 -20.56 26.80
C MET A 1 -11.52 -19.51 26.77
N GLN A 2 -10.31 -19.81 27.26
CA GLN A 2 -9.20 -18.85 27.19
C GLN A 2 -8.81 -18.73 25.71
N VAL A 3 -8.89 -17.53 25.15
CA VAL A 3 -8.35 -17.24 23.82
C VAL A 3 -6.84 -17.28 23.97
N GLU A 4 -6.16 -18.15 23.24
CA GLU A 4 -4.69 -18.23 23.29
C GLU A 4 -4.08 -16.97 22.66
N ASP A 5 -3.00 -16.47 23.27
CA ASP A 5 -2.26 -15.33 22.74
C ASP A 5 -1.72 -15.63 21.34
N ILE A 6 -1.97 -14.73 20.40
CA ILE A 6 -1.44 -14.84 19.04
C ILE A 6 0.03 -14.43 19.07
N VAL A 7 0.93 -15.39 18.88
CA VAL A 7 2.37 -15.13 18.76
C VAL A 7 2.67 -14.69 17.32
N MET A 8 3.33 -13.54 17.18
CA MET A 8 3.81 -13.07 15.88
C MET A 8 5.27 -13.44 15.70
N ASP A 9 5.56 -14.26 14.69
CA ASP A 9 6.92 -14.49 14.23
C ASP A 9 7.30 -13.44 13.19
N GLY A 10 8.50 -12.87 13.34
CA GLY A 10 9.08 -11.89 12.43
C GLY A 10 9.22 -10.49 13.03
N HIS A 11 9.79 -9.59 12.24
CA HIS A 11 10.06 -8.21 12.61
C HIS A 11 10.02 -7.32 11.36
N PRO A 12 9.85 -5.99 11.51
CA PRO A 12 9.87 -5.09 10.37
C PRO A 12 11.30 -4.90 9.86
N VAL A 13 11.50 -5.12 8.57
CA VAL A 13 12.78 -5.01 7.85
C VAL A 13 12.74 -3.79 6.95
N PRO A 14 13.60 -2.78 7.16
CA PRO A 14 13.71 -1.66 6.23
C PRO A 14 14.34 -2.14 4.93
N VAL A 15 13.67 -1.89 3.80
CA VAL A 15 14.16 -2.25 2.46
C VAL A 15 14.44 -1.04 1.60
N LEU A 16 13.83 0.09 1.92
CA LEU A 16 14.18 1.38 1.32
C LEU A 16 14.57 2.33 2.45
N ILE A 17 15.83 2.78 2.44
CA ILE A 17 16.42 3.58 3.52
C ILE A 17 16.72 4.97 2.98
N GLN A 18 16.34 6.01 3.72
CA GLN A 18 16.72 7.38 3.40
C GLN A 18 18.11 7.66 3.97
N CYS A 19 19.05 8.05 3.11
CA CYS A 19 20.37 8.51 3.50
C CYS A 19 20.25 9.88 4.19
N GLU A 20 20.66 9.98 5.45
CA GLU A 20 20.52 11.21 6.25
C GLU A 20 21.32 12.38 5.68
N ASP A 21 22.48 12.12 5.07
CA ASP A 21 23.37 13.15 4.56
C ASP A 21 22.92 13.73 3.22
N THR A 22 22.34 12.90 2.36
CA THR A 22 21.98 13.27 0.98
C THR A 22 20.47 13.43 0.77
N GLY A 23 19.65 12.92 1.69
CA GLY A 23 18.20 12.81 1.53
C GLY A 23 17.74 11.77 0.50
N SER A 24 18.68 11.13 -0.21
CA SER A 24 18.39 10.15 -1.25
C SER A 24 17.93 8.80 -0.68
N PHE A 25 17.18 8.03 -1.47
CA PHE A 25 16.77 6.69 -1.09
C PHE A 25 17.67 5.62 -1.69
N GLU A 26 18.07 4.68 -0.84
CA GLU A 26 18.84 3.51 -1.22
C GLU A 26 18.05 2.24 -0.91
N LEU A 27 18.15 1.27 -1.81
CA LEU A 27 17.57 -0.06 -1.64
C LEU A 27 18.55 -0.90 -0.82
N ASP A 28 18.08 -1.48 0.27
CA ASP A 28 18.83 -2.51 1.00
C ASP A 28 18.59 -3.86 0.31
N GLU A 29 19.44 -4.16 -0.67
CA GLU A 29 19.33 -5.38 -1.46
C GLU A 29 19.57 -6.64 -0.61
N GLU A 30 20.50 -6.59 0.35
CA GLU A 30 20.82 -7.74 1.22
C GLU A 30 19.61 -8.09 2.09
N ALA A 31 18.97 -7.09 2.71
CA ALA A 31 17.78 -7.30 3.52
C ALA A 31 16.59 -7.81 2.67
N LEU A 32 16.43 -7.30 1.46
CA LEU A 32 15.38 -7.73 0.55
C LEU A 32 15.63 -9.16 0.02
N GLU A 33 16.89 -9.53 -0.23
CA GLU A 33 17.31 -10.88 -0.61
C GLU A 33 17.01 -11.89 0.50
N GLU A 34 17.31 -11.57 1.76
CA GLU A 34 17.05 -12.45 2.90
C GLU A 34 15.56 -12.84 2.97
N VAL A 35 14.66 -11.87 2.75
CA VAL A 35 13.22 -12.09 2.79
C VAL A 35 12.73 -12.79 1.51
N LEU A 36 13.05 -12.28 0.33
CA LEU A 36 12.45 -12.72 -0.95
C LEU A 36 13.09 -13.99 -1.54
N LEU A 37 14.35 -14.28 -1.23
CA LEU A 37 15.07 -15.47 -1.70
C LEU A 37 15.03 -16.63 -0.70
N ASN A 38 14.29 -16.49 0.42
CA ASN A 38 14.03 -17.57 1.34
C ASN A 38 13.49 -18.81 0.58
N PRO A 39 14.12 -19.99 0.70
CA PRO A 39 13.75 -21.20 -0.07
C PRO A 39 12.28 -21.61 0.05
N LYS A 40 11.61 -21.24 1.16
CA LYS A 40 10.18 -21.52 1.36
C LYS A 40 9.28 -20.72 0.41
N ILE A 41 9.68 -19.51 0.02
CA ILE A 41 8.84 -18.57 -0.73
C ILE A 41 9.39 -18.15 -2.09
N ALA A 42 10.70 -18.30 -2.35
CA ALA A 42 11.38 -17.78 -3.54
C ALA A 42 10.75 -18.21 -4.88
N ASP A 43 10.16 -19.40 -4.92
CA ASP A 43 9.50 -19.99 -6.09
C ASP A 43 7.98 -19.83 -6.14
N LYS A 44 7.39 -19.20 -5.12
CA LYS A 44 5.94 -19.00 -4.99
C LYS A 44 5.55 -17.67 -5.63
N TYR A 45 4.33 -17.63 -6.16
CA TYR A 45 3.72 -16.36 -6.56
C TYR A 45 3.51 -15.49 -5.31
N VAL A 46 3.61 -14.18 -5.49
CA VAL A 46 3.50 -13.22 -4.38
C VAL A 46 2.22 -12.40 -4.45
N CYS A 47 1.67 -12.06 -3.28
CA CYS A 47 0.68 -11.01 -3.08
C CYS A 47 1.33 -9.97 -2.16
N VAL A 48 1.54 -8.76 -2.68
CA VAL A 48 2.11 -7.66 -1.91
C VAL A 48 0.96 -6.72 -1.54
N LEU A 49 0.67 -6.62 -0.24
CA LEU A 49 -0.27 -5.64 0.31
C LEU A 49 0.53 -4.52 0.95
N ALA A 50 0.39 -3.31 0.39
CA ALA A 50 1.04 -2.13 0.90
C ALA A 50 0.02 -1.14 1.46
N VAL A 51 0.37 -0.48 2.57
CA VAL A 51 -0.43 0.63 3.10
C VAL A 51 0.36 1.91 2.92
N ALA A 52 -0.21 2.87 2.19
CA ALA A 52 0.38 4.17 1.89
C ALA A 52 -0.58 5.32 2.18
N GLY A 53 -0.06 6.52 2.34
CA GLY A 53 -0.84 7.71 2.66
C GLY A 53 -0.15 8.62 3.68
N ALA A 54 -0.80 9.71 4.04
CA ALA A 54 -0.20 10.79 4.82
C ALA A 54 0.45 10.33 6.14
N PHE A 55 1.43 11.10 6.60
CA PHE A 55 2.11 10.87 7.89
C PHE A 55 1.14 10.98 9.07
N ARG A 56 1.36 10.14 10.11
CA ARG A 56 0.58 10.10 11.37
C ARG A 56 -0.91 9.77 11.23
N LYS A 57 -1.29 8.99 10.22
CA LYS A 57 -2.69 8.58 9.99
C LYS A 57 -3.00 7.13 10.37
N GLY A 58 -2.21 6.53 11.26
CA GLY A 58 -2.46 5.18 11.80
C GLY A 58 -2.31 4.04 10.77
N LYS A 59 -1.30 4.11 9.90
CA LYS A 59 -0.98 3.08 8.89
C LYS A 59 -0.43 1.81 9.53
N SER A 60 0.66 1.93 10.30
CA SER A 60 1.29 0.83 11.02
C SER A 60 0.33 0.17 12.02
N PHE A 61 -0.50 0.98 12.69
CA PHE A 61 -1.58 0.47 13.56
C PHE A 61 -2.58 -0.45 12.82
N LEU A 62 -2.95 -0.11 11.58
CA LEU A 62 -3.79 -0.98 10.74
C LEU A 62 -3.01 -2.23 10.32
N LEU A 63 -1.76 -2.08 9.88
CA LEU A 63 -0.90 -3.18 9.45
C LEU A 63 -0.70 -4.22 10.55
N ASP A 64 -0.65 -3.83 11.81
CA ASP A 64 -0.51 -4.79 12.90
C ASP A 64 -1.76 -5.65 13.11
N PHE A 65 -2.97 -5.13 12.84
CA PHE A 65 -4.17 -5.97 12.76
C PHE A 65 -4.13 -6.92 11.57
N LEU A 66 -3.58 -6.47 10.44
CA LEU A 66 -3.35 -7.33 9.28
C LEU A 66 -2.35 -8.45 9.63
N LEU A 67 -1.26 -8.14 10.34
CA LEU A 67 -0.31 -9.12 10.85
C LEU A 67 -1.00 -10.13 11.76
N ARG A 68 -1.77 -9.66 12.75
CA ARG A 68 -2.50 -10.51 13.69
C ARG A 68 -3.43 -11.50 12.98
N TYR A 69 -4.16 -11.03 11.97
CA TYR A 69 -5.01 -11.90 11.15
C TYR A 69 -4.20 -13.00 10.44
N MET A 70 -3.07 -12.65 9.84
CA MET A 70 -2.22 -13.59 9.12
C MET A 70 -1.54 -14.59 10.06
N SER A 71 -1.04 -14.14 11.22
CA SER A 71 -0.42 -14.99 12.24
C SER A 71 -1.43 -15.95 12.89
N SER A 72 -2.70 -15.55 13.02
CA SER A 72 -3.77 -16.41 13.54
C SER A 72 -4.22 -17.51 12.58
N GLN A 73 -3.55 -17.68 11.44
CA GLN A 73 -3.97 -18.57 10.34
C GLN A 73 -5.41 -18.30 9.88
N GLN A 74 -5.83 -17.03 9.91
CA GLN A 74 -7.14 -16.59 9.42
C GLN A 74 -8.31 -17.21 10.20
N SER A 75 -8.12 -17.45 11.50
CA SER A 75 -9.15 -17.98 12.40
C SER A 75 -10.33 -17.02 12.58
N GLN A 76 -11.47 -17.53 13.08
CA GLN A 76 -12.65 -16.70 13.37
C GLN A 76 -12.41 -15.75 14.56
N GLU A 77 -11.49 -16.11 15.46
CA GLU A 77 -11.15 -15.34 16.67
C GLU A 77 -9.81 -14.58 16.51
N TRP A 78 -9.43 -14.28 15.27
CA TRP A 78 -8.13 -13.70 14.92
C TRP A 78 -7.75 -12.38 15.59
N LEU A 79 -8.75 -11.65 16.13
CA LEU A 79 -8.49 -10.42 16.87
C LEU A 79 -7.72 -10.67 18.18
N GLY A 80 -7.71 -11.91 18.67
CA GLY A 80 -7.00 -12.32 19.88
C GLY A 80 -7.72 -11.88 21.15
N ASP A 81 -7.02 -12.00 22.28
CA ASP A 81 -7.50 -11.54 23.57
C ASP A 81 -7.63 -10.00 23.59
N VAL A 82 -8.67 -9.50 24.24
CA VAL A 82 -8.97 -8.07 24.38
C VAL A 82 -7.89 -7.32 25.15
N ASP A 83 -7.20 -8.03 26.05
CA ASP A 83 -6.11 -7.52 26.87
C ASP A 83 -4.72 -7.71 26.24
N GLN A 84 -4.62 -8.41 25.10
CA GLN A 84 -3.36 -8.65 24.42
C GLN A 84 -2.91 -7.39 23.64
N PRO A 85 -1.74 -6.79 23.96
CA PRO A 85 -1.22 -5.63 23.24
C PRO A 85 -0.99 -5.93 21.76
N LEU A 86 -1.08 -4.89 20.94
CA LEU A 86 -0.81 -4.98 19.51
C LEU A 86 0.71 -4.91 19.27
N GLN A 87 1.24 -5.89 18.54
CA GLN A 87 2.65 -6.00 18.19
C GLN A 87 2.80 -6.04 16.67
N GLY A 88 3.98 -5.69 16.17
CA GLY A 88 4.23 -5.67 14.73
C GLY A 88 5.17 -4.56 14.31
N PHE A 89 4.75 -3.77 13.32
CA PHE A 89 5.46 -2.58 12.88
C PHE A 89 5.51 -1.57 14.04
N LYS A 90 6.64 -0.91 14.23
CA LYS A 90 6.75 0.08 15.31
C LYS A 90 5.78 1.24 15.05
N TRP A 91 4.85 1.45 15.97
CA TRP A 91 3.99 2.62 16.00
C TRP A 91 3.98 3.24 17.39
N ARG A 92 3.93 4.57 17.45
CA ARG A 92 3.82 5.33 18.69
C ARG A 92 2.98 6.57 18.46
N GLN A 93 2.30 7.06 19.49
CA GLN A 93 1.75 8.41 19.47
C GLN A 93 2.89 9.45 19.60
N GLY A 94 2.75 10.60 18.94
CA GLY A 94 3.74 11.68 18.99
C GLY A 94 3.85 12.47 17.68
N SER A 95 4.71 13.49 17.66
CA SER A 95 4.94 14.34 16.47
C SER A 95 6.16 13.93 15.63
N LYS A 96 7.09 13.14 16.18
CA LYS A 96 8.37 12.76 15.52
C LYS A 96 8.24 11.56 14.58
N ARG A 97 9.08 11.41 13.57
CA ARG A 97 9.01 10.26 12.66
C ARG A 97 9.31 8.93 13.35
N GLU A 98 8.70 7.85 12.86
CA GLU A 98 9.00 6.46 13.29
C GLU A 98 9.37 5.60 12.06
N THR A 99 8.56 5.65 10.99
CA THR A 99 8.80 4.92 9.73
C THR A 99 9.51 5.81 8.71
N THR A 100 10.71 5.42 8.29
CA THR A 100 11.48 6.07 7.21
C THR A 100 11.58 5.12 6.02
N GLY A 101 11.28 5.60 4.82
CA GLY A 101 11.29 4.81 3.59
C GLY A 101 10.21 3.72 3.53
N VAL A 102 10.61 2.47 3.24
CA VAL A 102 9.70 1.33 3.06
C VAL A 102 10.17 0.18 3.93
N LEU A 103 9.25 -0.42 4.69
CA LEU A 103 9.51 -1.60 5.51
C LEU A 103 8.64 -2.75 5.04
N ILE A 104 9.19 -3.96 5.07
CA ILE A 104 8.44 -5.21 4.85
C ILE A 104 8.50 -6.07 6.11
N TRP A 105 7.52 -6.95 6.28
CA TRP A 105 7.61 -7.96 7.34
C TRP A 105 8.63 -9.06 6.98
N SER A 106 9.51 -9.43 7.92
CA SER A 106 10.62 -10.38 7.67
C SER A 106 10.16 -11.78 7.31
N GLU A 107 8.96 -12.19 7.73
CA GLU A 107 8.41 -13.54 7.54
C GLU A 107 7.16 -13.51 6.65
N PRO A 108 7.29 -13.68 5.32
CA PRO A 108 6.15 -13.71 4.43
C PRO A 108 5.23 -14.91 4.71
N PHE A 109 3.92 -14.68 4.65
CA PHE A 109 2.93 -15.68 5.00
C PHE A 109 2.57 -16.57 3.80
N LEU A 110 2.71 -17.89 3.94
CA LEU A 110 2.27 -18.83 2.92
C LEU A 110 0.80 -19.19 3.10
N ILE A 111 -0.05 -18.71 2.19
CA ILE A 111 -1.49 -18.96 2.21
C ILE A 111 -1.87 -19.93 1.09
N LYS A 112 -2.58 -21.00 1.46
CA LYS A 112 -3.13 -21.96 0.50
C LYS A 112 -4.49 -21.50 0.01
N LYS A 113 -4.62 -21.27 -1.30
CA LYS A 113 -5.91 -20.97 -1.94
C LYS A 113 -6.79 -22.22 -2.01
N ARG A 114 -8.10 -22.02 -2.23
CA ARG A 114 -9.05 -23.11 -2.50
C ARG A 114 -8.64 -24.00 -3.69
N SER A 115 -7.91 -23.43 -4.65
CA SER A 115 -7.34 -24.16 -5.79
C SER A 115 -6.20 -25.13 -5.42
N GLY A 116 -5.71 -25.08 -4.18
CA GLY A 116 -4.55 -25.84 -3.71
C GLY A 116 -3.21 -25.16 -3.95
N GLU A 117 -3.19 -24.05 -4.69
CA GLU A 117 -1.99 -23.24 -4.94
C GLU A 117 -1.61 -22.41 -3.70
N GLU A 118 -0.33 -22.36 -3.40
CA GLU A 118 0.22 -21.52 -2.32
C GLU A 118 0.71 -20.18 -2.87
N ILE A 119 0.34 -19.11 -2.18
CA ILE A 119 0.76 -17.74 -2.47
C ILE A 119 1.51 -17.18 -1.24
N ALA A 120 2.64 -16.52 -1.48
CA ALA A 120 3.37 -15.81 -0.44
C ALA A 120 2.79 -14.40 -0.28
N VAL A 121 2.35 -14.04 0.91
CA VAL A 121 1.78 -12.73 1.22
C VAL A 121 2.84 -11.89 1.94
N ILE A 122 3.14 -10.73 1.37
CA ILE A 122 4.09 -9.76 1.92
C ILE A 122 3.29 -8.53 2.34
N LEU A 123 3.48 -8.11 3.59
CA LEU A 123 2.94 -6.88 4.13
C LEU A 123 4.01 -5.79 4.09
N MET A 124 3.63 -4.61 3.62
CA MET A 124 4.53 -3.49 3.40
C MET A 124 4.00 -2.23 4.07
N ASP A 125 4.79 -1.69 5.00
CA ASP A 125 4.57 -0.38 5.58
C ASP A 125 5.39 0.67 4.83
N THR A 126 4.85 1.87 4.73
CA THR A 126 5.50 2.97 4.02
C THR A 126 5.54 4.23 4.85
N GLN A 127 6.58 5.01 4.63
CA GLN A 127 6.66 6.35 5.17
C GLN A 127 5.43 7.16 4.73
N GLY A 128 4.96 8.01 5.65
CA GLY A 128 3.89 8.93 5.30
C GLY A 128 4.36 9.98 4.30
N THR A 129 3.60 10.14 3.21
CA THR A 129 3.83 11.23 2.26
C THR A 129 3.60 12.59 2.94
N PHE A 130 4.31 13.61 2.44
CA PHE A 130 4.13 15.04 2.81
C PHE A 130 4.43 15.37 4.28
N ASP A 131 5.47 14.78 4.84
CA ASP A 131 5.98 15.18 6.14
C ASP A 131 6.99 16.36 6.03
N ILE A 132 7.22 17.04 7.15
CA ILE A 132 7.87 18.36 7.17
C ILE A 132 9.35 18.33 6.71
N GLN A 133 10.03 17.19 6.80
CA GLN A 133 11.47 17.10 6.58
C GLN A 133 11.85 16.33 5.29
N SER A 134 10.89 15.89 4.47
CA SER A 134 11.16 15.17 3.22
C SER A 134 10.72 16.01 2.03
N SER A 135 11.49 15.94 0.95
CA SER A 135 11.15 16.66 -0.27
C SER A 135 9.90 16.07 -0.92
N MET A 136 9.24 16.83 -1.80
CA MET A 136 8.15 16.26 -2.63
C MET A 136 8.67 15.12 -3.52
N LYS A 137 9.93 15.19 -3.98
CA LYS A 137 10.59 14.13 -4.76
C LYS A 137 10.75 12.84 -3.94
N ASP A 138 11.06 12.98 -2.66
CA ASP A 138 11.25 11.85 -1.73
C ASP A 138 9.94 11.10 -1.51
N SER A 139 8.89 11.83 -1.15
CA SER A 139 7.54 11.28 -0.97
C SER A 139 7.03 10.62 -2.26
N THR A 140 7.36 11.21 -3.40
CA THR A 140 6.98 10.70 -4.73
C THR A 140 7.65 9.37 -5.02
N THR A 141 8.94 9.24 -4.74
CA THR A 141 9.72 8.02 -5.01
C THR A 141 9.21 6.84 -4.18
N VAL A 142 9.02 7.05 -2.87
CA VAL A 142 8.50 6.02 -1.95
C VAL A 142 7.12 5.53 -2.42
N PHE A 143 6.21 6.46 -2.72
CA PHE A 143 4.85 6.12 -3.09
C PHE A 143 4.77 5.46 -4.48
N ALA A 144 5.54 5.94 -5.46
CA ALA A 144 5.61 5.37 -6.79
C ALA A 144 6.15 3.93 -6.76
N LEU A 145 7.29 3.72 -6.07
CA LEU A 145 7.86 2.39 -5.88
C LEU A 145 6.83 1.45 -5.23
N THR A 146 6.23 1.89 -4.12
CA THR A 146 5.19 1.13 -3.41
C THR A 146 4.02 0.73 -4.31
N THR A 147 3.54 1.67 -5.14
CA THR A 147 2.43 1.41 -6.08
C THR A 147 2.84 0.39 -7.14
N MET A 148 4.05 0.49 -7.68
CA MET A 148 4.54 -0.42 -8.71
C MET A 148 4.81 -1.83 -8.20
N VAL A 149 5.30 -2.00 -6.96
CA VAL A 149 5.59 -3.32 -6.38
C VAL A 149 4.36 -3.98 -5.76
N SER A 150 3.39 -3.20 -5.30
CA SER A 150 2.19 -3.72 -4.65
C SER A 150 1.19 -4.34 -5.65
N SER A 151 0.52 -5.40 -5.19
CA SER A 151 -0.66 -5.97 -5.88
C SER A 151 -1.96 -5.35 -5.35
N VAL A 152 -1.94 -4.98 -4.06
CA VAL A 152 -3.03 -4.32 -3.37
C VAL A 152 -2.44 -3.11 -2.66
N LEU A 153 -2.82 -1.92 -3.11
CA LEU A 153 -2.44 -0.67 -2.47
C LEU A 153 -3.61 -0.16 -1.62
N VAL A 154 -3.42 -0.07 -0.32
CA VAL A 154 -4.36 0.57 0.60
C VAL A 154 -3.93 2.03 0.77
N TYR A 155 -4.68 2.94 0.17
CA TYR A 155 -4.48 4.37 0.32
C TYR A 155 -5.27 4.88 1.53
N ASN A 156 -4.55 5.05 2.64
CA ASN A 156 -5.07 5.43 3.95
C ASN A 156 -5.21 6.95 4.07
N LEU A 157 -6.46 7.42 4.05
CA LEU A 157 -6.87 8.82 4.09
C LEU A 157 -7.64 9.12 5.38
N MET A 158 -7.66 10.37 5.82
CA MET A 158 -8.43 10.79 7.00
C MET A 158 -9.64 11.61 6.60
N ASN A 159 -10.76 11.37 7.27
CA ASN A 159 -12.02 12.10 7.22
C ASN A 159 -12.75 12.03 5.87
N ASN A 160 -12.08 12.29 4.74
CA ASN A 160 -12.68 12.30 3.41
C ASN A 160 -11.63 12.07 2.31
N ILE A 161 -12.09 11.90 1.07
CA ILE A 161 -11.25 11.89 -0.13
C ILE A 161 -11.33 13.28 -0.78
N GLN A 162 -10.21 13.99 -0.84
CA GLN A 162 -10.12 15.35 -1.40
C GLN A 162 -9.56 15.31 -2.83
N GLU A 163 -9.71 16.40 -3.60
CA GLU A 163 -9.12 16.49 -4.95
C GLU A 163 -7.59 16.37 -4.90
N ASP A 164 -6.95 16.96 -3.88
CA ASP A 164 -5.50 16.86 -3.69
C ASP A 164 -5.06 15.40 -3.50
N ASP A 165 -5.86 14.57 -2.82
CA ASP A 165 -5.58 13.14 -2.67
C ASP A 165 -5.58 12.41 -4.02
N LEU A 166 -6.51 12.78 -4.91
CA LEU A 166 -6.60 12.23 -6.26
C LEU A 166 -5.48 12.74 -7.16
N MET A 167 -5.12 14.02 -7.06
CA MET A 167 -4.03 14.62 -7.82
C MET A 167 -2.67 14.04 -7.42
N ASN A 168 -2.48 13.74 -6.13
CA ASN A 168 -1.30 13.02 -5.65
C ASN A 168 -1.21 11.66 -6.34
N LEU A 169 -2.31 10.90 -6.42
CA LEU A 169 -2.33 9.64 -7.17
C LEU A 169 -2.04 9.82 -8.67
N GLN A 170 -2.46 10.95 -9.28
CA GLN A 170 -2.26 11.21 -10.70
C GLN A 170 -0.77 11.21 -11.11
N LEU A 171 0.08 11.82 -10.28
CA LEU A 171 1.51 11.87 -10.51
C LEU A 171 2.09 10.45 -10.72
N PHE A 172 1.61 9.49 -9.93
CA PHE A 172 2.07 8.10 -9.96
C PHE A 172 1.42 7.25 -11.05
N THR A 173 0.14 7.50 -11.34
CA THR A 173 -0.54 6.87 -12.49
C THR A 173 0.15 7.20 -13.81
N SER A 174 0.72 8.41 -13.94
CA SER A 174 1.44 8.81 -15.14
C SER A 174 2.64 7.91 -15.41
N TYR A 175 3.39 7.49 -14.38
CA TYR A 175 4.48 6.52 -14.52
C TYR A 175 3.98 5.13 -14.91
N GLY A 176 2.89 4.66 -14.28
CA GLY A 176 2.29 3.37 -14.61
C GLY A 176 1.78 3.29 -16.05
N MET A 177 1.14 4.35 -16.56
CA MET A 177 0.62 4.41 -17.93
C MET A 177 1.73 4.32 -18.99
N LEU A 178 2.88 4.89 -18.70
CA LEU A 178 4.01 4.87 -19.63
C LEU A 178 4.63 3.48 -19.72
N ALA A 179 4.63 2.75 -18.60
CA ALA A 179 4.97 1.33 -18.60
C ALA A 179 3.95 0.46 -19.37
N GLN A 180 2.72 0.96 -19.55
CA GLN A 180 1.64 0.25 -20.22
C GLN A 180 1.63 0.43 -21.75
N GLU A 181 2.11 1.57 -22.29
CA GLU A 181 2.11 1.83 -23.75
C GLU A 181 2.89 0.77 -24.56
N ASP A 182 3.72 -0.01 -23.87
CA ASP A 182 4.61 -1.03 -24.40
C ASP A 182 4.15 -2.48 -24.12
N CYS A 183 3.02 -2.65 -23.42
CA CYS A 183 2.48 -3.93 -22.94
C CYS A 183 1.05 -4.19 -23.44
N ASP A 184 0.70 -5.44 -23.73
CA ASP A 184 -0.69 -5.87 -24.02
C ASP A 184 -1.62 -5.91 -22.77
N SER A 185 -1.16 -5.43 -21.61
CA SER A 185 -1.95 -5.42 -20.38
C SER A 185 -2.96 -4.27 -20.38
N ALA A 186 -4.22 -4.57 -20.08
CA ALA A 186 -5.29 -3.58 -20.01
C ALA A 186 -5.14 -2.56 -18.86
N HIS A 187 -4.39 -2.90 -17.80
CA HIS A 187 -4.11 -2.00 -16.67
C HIS A 187 -2.67 -2.23 -16.13
N PRO A 188 -1.91 -1.17 -15.78
CA PRO A 188 -0.57 -1.28 -15.20
C PRO A 188 -0.59 -1.70 -13.72
N PHE A 189 -1.62 -1.31 -12.99
CA PHE A 189 -1.80 -1.62 -11.57
C PHE A 189 -3.05 -2.45 -11.34
N GLN A 190 -3.06 -3.18 -10.23
CA GLN A 190 -4.08 -4.18 -9.96
C GLN A 190 -5.19 -3.61 -9.08
N ARG A 191 -4.99 -3.48 -7.77
CA ARG A 191 -6.06 -3.07 -6.87
C ARG A 191 -5.67 -1.87 -6.01
N LEU A 192 -6.50 -0.83 -6.07
CA LEU A 192 -6.44 0.33 -5.18
C LEU A 192 -7.62 0.29 -4.20
N HIS A 193 -7.33 0.41 -2.92
CA HIS A 193 -8.33 0.56 -1.85
C HIS A 193 -8.19 1.92 -1.20
N PHE A 194 -9.15 2.80 -1.42
CA PHE A 194 -9.33 3.98 -0.58
C PHE A 194 -9.84 3.52 0.79
N LEU A 195 -9.06 3.79 1.83
CA LEU A 195 -9.45 3.56 3.21
C LEU A 195 -9.61 4.91 3.88
N VAL A 196 -10.86 5.35 4.05
CA VAL A 196 -11.18 6.61 4.71
C VAL A 196 -11.35 6.34 6.20
N ARG A 197 -10.40 6.83 7.00
CA ARG A 197 -10.38 6.77 8.46
C ARG A 197 -11.24 7.88 9.04
N ASP A 198 -11.79 7.67 10.22
CA ASP A 198 -12.55 8.67 10.98
C ASP A 198 -13.68 9.32 10.16
N TRP A 199 -14.42 8.50 9.39
CA TRP A 199 -15.53 9.00 8.59
C TRP A 199 -16.62 9.60 9.49
N GLY A 200 -16.88 10.90 9.30
CA GLY A 200 -17.71 11.70 10.20
C GLY A 200 -19.19 11.72 9.88
N PHE A 201 -19.61 11.17 8.73
CA PHE A 201 -20.99 11.30 8.23
C PHE A 201 -21.68 9.95 7.98
N PRO A 202 -21.73 9.03 8.98
CA PRO A 202 -22.34 7.71 8.80
C PRO A 202 -23.85 7.78 8.53
N TYR A 203 -24.51 8.88 8.90
CA TYR A 203 -25.93 9.11 8.66
C TYR A 203 -26.25 9.44 7.19
N GLU A 204 -25.28 9.93 6.41
CA GLU A 204 -25.43 10.19 4.97
C GLU A 204 -24.97 8.98 4.16
N VAL A 205 -23.79 8.49 4.50
CA VAL A 205 -23.16 7.34 3.85
C VAL A 205 -22.69 6.39 4.94
N PRO A 206 -23.28 5.18 5.04
CA PRO A 206 -22.98 4.25 6.12
C PRO A 206 -21.54 3.76 6.06
N TYR A 207 -20.98 3.37 7.20
CA TYR A 207 -19.66 2.76 7.27
C TYR A 207 -19.55 1.48 6.43
N GLY A 208 -18.32 1.09 6.12
CA GLY A 208 -18.02 -0.14 5.39
C GLY A 208 -17.86 0.04 3.89
N HIS A 209 -17.82 -1.10 3.19
CA HIS A 209 -17.54 -1.13 1.75
C HIS A 209 -18.68 -0.58 0.90
N GLN A 210 -19.94 -0.87 1.24
CA GLN A 210 -21.08 -0.45 0.41
C GLN A 210 -21.22 1.07 0.37
N GLY A 211 -21.16 1.73 1.54
CA GLY A 211 -21.16 3.18 1.61
C GLY A 211 -19.90 3.78 0.99
N GLY A 212 -18.73 3.20 1.27
CA GLY A 212 -17.47 3.64 0.66
C GLY A 212 -17.50 3.60 -0.86
N GLN A 213 -17.99 2.51 -1.46
CA GLN A 213 -18.07 2.38 -2.91
C GLN A 213 -19.02 3.43 -3.50
N LYS A 214 -20.17 3.66 -2.87
CA LYS A 214 -21.12 4.70 -3.31
C LYS A 214 -20.46 6.09 -3.31
N LEU A 215 -19.77 6.45 -2.22
CA LEU A 215 -19.04 7.72 -2.12
C LEU A 215 -17.96 7.82 -3.21
N LEU A 216 -17.20 6.76 -3.42
CA LEU A 216 -16.12 6.73 -4.41
C LEU A 216 -16.66 6.86 -5.85
N ASP A 217 -17.76 6.19 -6.17
CA ASP A 217 -18.38 6.24 -7.49
C ASP A 217 -18.87 7.67 -7.82
N GLU A 218 -19.43 8.38 -6.83
CA GLU A 218 -19.80 9.78 -6.94
C GLU A 218 -18.57 10.69 -7.13
N ILE A 219 -17.50 10.47 -6.35
CA ILE A 219 -16.26 11.26 -6.44
C ILE A 219 -15.55 11.06 -7.78
N LEU A 220 -15.49 9.83 -8.28
CA LEU A 220 -14.84 9.49 -9.54
C LEU A 220 -15.71 9.76 -10.78
N LEU A 221 -16.95 10.23 -10.61
CA LEU A 221 -17.81 10.61 -11.73
C LEU A 221 -17.18 11.79 -12.49
N VAL A 222 -16.95 11.58 -13.78
CA VAL A 222 -16.43 12.62 -14.68
C VAL A 222 -17.60 13.47 -15.17
N THR A 223 -17.55 14.77 -14.92
CA THR A 223 -18.58 15.72 -15.36
C THR A 223 -17.97 16.88 -16.12
N GLU A 224 -18.70 17.45 -17.08
CA GLU A 224 -18.22 18.58 -17.90
C GLU A 224 -18.00 19.86 -17.08
N LYS A 225 -18.58 19.94 -15.87
CA LYS A 225 -18.43 21.07 -14.95
C LYS A 225 -17.07 21.07 -14.23
N GLN A 226 -16.37 19.93 -14.18
CA GLN A 226 -15.06 19.82 -13.54
C GLN A 226 -13.98 20.48 -14.39
N HIS A 227 -12.95 21.01 -13.73
CA HIS A 227 -11.75 21.49 -14.42
C HIS A 227 -11.11 20.35 -15.25
N PRO A 228 -10.56 20.61 -16.46
CA PRO A 228 -10.01 19.57 -17.32
C PRO A 228 -9.00 18.65 -16.63
N ALA A 229 -8.13 19.21 -15.78
CA ALA A 229 -7.17 18.43 -14.98
C ALA A 229 -7.86 17.41 -14.05
N HIS A 230 -8.95 17.79 -13.39
CA HIS A 230 -9.69 16.91 -12.48
C HIS A 230 -10.41 15.78 -13.24
N GLN A 231 -10.86 16.06 -14.48
CA GLN A 231 -11.43 15.03 -15.35
C GLN A 231 -10.36 14.03 -15.81
N GLU A 232 -9.16 14.53 -16.11
CA GLU A 232 -8.03 13.71 -16.53
C GLU A 232 -7.57 12.77 -15.41
N VAL A 233 -7.40 13.26 -14.18
CA VAL A 233 -7.08 12.44 -13.00
C VAL A 233 -8.02 11.24 -12.86
N ARG A 234 -9.34 11.46 -12.97
CA ARG A 234 -10.36 10.42 -12.84
C ARG A 234 -10.30 9.40 -13.97
N ARG A 235 -10.03 9.86 -15.20
CA ARG A 235 -9.86 8.96 -16.36
C ARG A 235 -8.58 8.13 -16.21
N ASP A 236 -7.49 8.75 -15.77
CA ASP A 236 -6.19 8.09 -15.61
C ASP A 236 -6.26 7.04 -14.49
N LEU A 237 -6.90 7.35 -13.36
CA LEU A 237 -7.14 6.38 -12.28
C LEU A 237 -7.89 5.13 -12.76
N ARG A 238 -9.00 5.32 -13.50
CA ARG A 238 -9.81 4.21 -14.05
C ARG A 238 -9.07 3.38 -15.10
N LYS A 239 -8.11 3.97 -15.81
CA LYS A 239 -7.25 3.24 -16.77
C LYS A 239 -6.08 2.52 -16.09
N CYS A 240 -5.59 3.08 -14.98
CA CYS A 240 -4.40 2.57 -14.30
C CYS A 240 -4.67 1.35 -13.43
N PHE A 241 -5.81 1.33 -12.74
CA PHE A 241 -6.12 0.29 -11.77
C PHE A 241 -7.23 -0.60 -12.29
N ARG A 242 -7.00 -1.92 -12.29
CA ARG A 242 -8.03 -2.91 -12.63
C ARG A 242 -9.24 -2.82 -11.70
N ASP A 243 -9.00 -2.69 -10.40
CA ASP A 243 -10.02 -2.60 -9.37
C ASP A 243 -9.77 -1.35 -8.50
N ILE A 244 -10.79 -0.51 -8.31
CA ILE A 244 -10.76 0.60 -7.35
C ILE A 244 -11.92 0.44 -6.37
N ASN A 245 -11.59 0.26 -5.10
CA ASN A 245 -12.54 0.04 -4.03
C ASN A 245 -12.42 1.12 -2.96
N CYS A 246 -13.48 1.33 -2.20
CA CYS A 246 -13.44 2.19 -1.01
C CYS A 246 -14.06 1.50 0.21
N TYR A 247 -13.54 1.83 1.40
CA TYR A 247 -14.06 1.41 2.69
C TYR A 247 -14.03 2.59 3.66
N LEU A 248 -15.16 2.86 4.31
CA LEU A 248 -15.28 3.91 5.33
C LEU A 248 -15.15 3.30 6.72
N MET A 249 -14.19 3.76 7.50
CA MET A 249 -13.96 3.33 8.88
C MET A 249 -14.48 4.37 9.87
N PRO A 250 -15.10 3.94 10.98
CA PRO A 250 -15.41 4.83 12.08
C PRO A 250 -14.13 5.31 12.78
N HIS A 251 -14.29 6.24 13.71
CA HIS A 251 -13.21 6.69 14.58
C HIS A 251 -12.87 5.60 15.62
N PRO A 252 -11.59 5.31 15.92
CA PRO A 252 -11.20 4.21 16.81
C PRO A 252 -11.48 4.45 18.30
N GLY A 253 -11.86 5.67 18.67
CA GLY A 253 -12.16 6.08 20.05
C GLY A 253 -11.18 7.11 20.57
N PHE A 254 -11.61 7.91 21.56
CA PHE A 254 -10.75 8.94 22.15
C PHE A 254 -9.63 8.35 23.02
N ASN A 255 -9.85 7.18 23.61
CA ASN A 255 -8.84 6.48 24.42
C ASN A 255 -7.59 6.14 23.59
N VAL A 256 -7.77 5.73 22.34
CA VAL A 256 -6.70 5.45 21.36
C VAL A 256 -5.84 6.67 21.05
N ILE A 257 -6.37 7.89 21.25
CA ILE A 257 -5.70 9.16 20.91
C ILE A 257 -5.14 9.87 22.15
N GLN A 258 -5.85 9.81 23.28
CA GLN A 258 -5.53 10.58 24.47
C GLN A 258 -4.58 9.86 25.43
N LYS A 259 -4.54 8.52 25.38
CA LYS A 259 -3.71 7.71 26.28
C LYS A 259 -2.30 7.56 25.72
N ALA A 260 -1.32 8.23 26.34
CA ALA A 260 0.07 8.25 25.87
C ALA A 260 0.76 6.87 25.88
N ASP A 261 0.30 5.97 26.73
CA ASP A 261 0.75 4.57 26.89
C ASP A 261 -0.19 3.56 26.21
N PHE A 262 -1.02 3.99 25.26
CA PHE A 262 -1.85 3.08 24.49
C PHE A 262 -0.98 2.07 23.71
N ASP A 263 -1.19 0.79 23.99
CA ASP A 263 -0.42 -0.34 23.46
C ASP A 263 -1.25 -1.20 22.47
N GLY A 264 -2.39 -0.70 22.02
CA GLY A 264 -3.19 -1.35 20.97
C GLY A 264 -4.20 -2.39 21.45
N ARG A 265 -4.40 -2.53 22.76
CA ARG A 265 -5.43 -3.43 23.31
C ARG A 265 -6.83 -3.10 22.81
N LEU A 266 -7.61 -4.14 22.53
CA LEU A 266 -8.98 -3.98 22.02
C LEU A 266 -9.92 -3.40 23.07
N ALA A 267 -9.64 -3.62 24.36
CA ALA A 267 -10.42 -3.06 25.46
C ALA A 267 -10.49 -1.51 25.45
N ASP A 268 -9.48 -0.87 24.86
CA ASP A 268 -9.37 0.59 24.77
C ASP A 268 -9.91 1.15 23.43
N ILE A 269 -10.44 0.29 22.54
CA ILE A 269 -10.92 0.66 21.19
C ILE A 269 -12.45 0.58 21.15
N GLU A 270 -13.09 1.53 20.45
CA GLU A 270 -14.54 1.55 20.28
C GLU A 270 -15.07 0.29 19.56
N GLU A 271 -16.18 -0.24 20.05
CA GLU A 271 -16.75 -1.50 19.56
C GLU A 271 -17.13 -1.43 18.07
N GLU A 272 -17.68 -0.29 17.62
CA GLU A 272 -18.04 -0.08 16.22
C GLU A 272 -16.81 -0.17 15.30
N PHE A 273 -15.67 0.36 15.74
CA PHE A 273 -14.40 0.25 15.01
C PHE A 273 -13.92 -1.21 14.94
N VAL A 274 -13.98 -1.93 16.05
CA VAL A 274 -13.62 -3.36 16.09
C VAL A 274 -14.53 -4.18 15.16
N ASN A 275 -15.83 -3.89 15.13
CA ASN A 275 -16.78 -4.56 14.24
C ASN A 275 -16.47 -4.31 12.76
N HIS A 276 -16.06 -3.08 12.40
CA HIS A 276 -15.60 -2.79 11.05
C HIS A 276 -14.24 -3.42 10.72
N LEU A 277 -13.31 -3.53 11.68
CA LEU A 277 -12.06 -4.28 11.50
C LEU A 277 -12.31 -5.76 11.18
N LYS A 278 -13.25 -6.42 11.88
CA LYS A 278 -13.66 -7.81 11.61
C LYS A 278 -14.11 -8.04 10.18
N VAL A 279 -14.60 -7.00 9.51
CA VAL A 279 -15.05 -7.06 8.11
C VAL A 279 -13.94 -6.63 7.14
N LEU A 280 -13.23 -5.55 7.44
CA LEU A 280 -12.20 -4.98 6.57
C LEU A 280 -11.02 -5.95 6.38
N VAL A 281 -10.49 -6.52 7.47
CA VAL A 281 -9.26 -7.31 7.41
C VAL A 281 -9.42 -8.59 6.58
N PRO A 282 -10.46 -9.42 6.78
CA PRO A 282 -10.73 -10.56 5.90
C PRO A 282 -11.04 -10.14 4.46
N ARG A 283 -11.65 -8.96 4.24
CA ARG A 283 -11.87 -8.45 2.88
C ARG A 283 -10.54 -8.20 2.15
N LEU A 284 -9.51 -7.75 2.85
CA LEU A 284 -8.19 -7.51 2.28
C LEU A 284 -7.35 -8.79 2.13
N LEU A 285 -7.41 -9.71 3.10
CA LEU A 285 -6.43 -10.78 3.25
C LEU A 285 -6.98 -12.21 3.25
N SER A 286 -8.30 -12.41 3.12
CA SER A 286 -8.83 -13.77 2.96
C SER A 286 -8.27 -14.45 1.70
N PRO A 287 -8.07 -15.79 1.72
CA PRO A 287 -7.43 -16.52 0.61
C PRO A 287 -8.05 -16.27 -0.77
N GLU A 288 -9.36 -16.00 -0.81
CA GLU A 288 -10.12 -15.73 -2.04
C GLU A 288 -9.85 -14.34 -2.61
N ASN A 289 -9.53 -13.37 -1.75
CA ASN A 289 -9.33 -11.99 -2.15
C ASN A 289 -7.86 -11.67 -2.47
N LEU A 290 -6.92 -12.56 -2.14
CA LEU A 290 -5.50 -12.41 -2.42
C LEU A 290 -5.23 -12.33 -3.93
N VAL A 291 -4.60 -11.23 -4.34
CA VAL A 291 -4.26 -10.95 -5.74
C VAL A 291 -2.79 -11.30 -5.97
N LYS A 292 -2.50 -12.16 -6.95
CA LYS A 292 -1.11 -12.39 -7.37
C LYS A 292 -0.59 -11.10 -7.98
N LYS A 293 0.61 -10.67 -7.60
CA LYS A 293 1.26 -9.54 -8.25
C LYS A 293 1.50 -9.87 -9.71
N GLU A 294 1.00 -9.01 -10.58
CA GLU A 294 1.22 -9.09 -12.02
C GLU A 294 2.01 -7.86 -12.48
N ILE A 295 2.97 -8.09 -13.37
CA ILE A 295 3.69 -7.05 -14.11
C ILE A 295 3.65 -7.47 -15.59
N GLY A 296 3.20 -6.56 -16.47
CA GLY A 296 2.94 -6.93 -17.87
C GLY A 296 1.84 -7.98 -18.03
N GLY A 297 0.90 -8.09 -17.08
CA GLY A 297 -0.15 -9.12 -17.10
C GLY A 297 0.36 -10.55 -16.80
N GLN A 298 1.63 -10.72 -16.45
CA GLN A 298 2.19 -12.01 -16.02
C GLN A 298 2.32 -12.04 -14.50
N PRO A 299 1.86 -13.12 -13.81
CA PRO A 299 2.04 -13.25 -12.38
C PRO A 299 3.52 -13.51 -12.06
N ILE A 300 4.06 -12.78 -11.08
CA ILE A 300 5.47 -12.84 -10.70
C ILE A 300 5.70 -13.65 -9.43
N LYS A 301 6.89 -14.24 -9.32
CA LYS A 301 7.35 -14.94 -8.10
C LYS A 301 8.13 -14.01 -7.18
N ALA A 302 8.35 -14.43 -5.93
CA ALA A 302 9.11 -13.66 -4.95
C ALA A 302 10.53 -13.30 -5.44
N ARG A 303 11.25 -14.24 -6.07
CA ARG A 303 12.57 -13.98 -6.66
C ARG A 303 12.57 -12.95 -7.78
N ASP A 304 11.46 -12.82 -8.50
CA ASP A 304 11.35 -11.88 -9.60
C ASP A 304 11.02 -10.49 -9.05
N LEU A 305 10.25 -10.42 -7.97
CA LEU A 305 9.95 -9.17 -7.25
C LEU A 305 11.22 -8.43 -6.83
N LEU A 306 12.25 -9.14 -6.34
CA LEU A 306 13.57 -8.56 -6.03
C LEU A 306 14.15 -7.78 -7.22
N LYS A 307 14.17 -8.41 -8.40
CA LYS A 307 14.70 -7.78 -9.63
C LYS A 307 13.91 -6.54 -10.02
N PHE A 308 12.60 -6.56 -9.81
CA PHE A 308 11.75 -5.40 -10.08
C PHE A 308 11.99 -4.27 -9.08
N PHE A 309 12.26 -4.57 -7.81
CA PHE A 309 12.69 -3.56 -6.83
C PHE A 309 13.98 -2.86 -7.26
N THR A 310 15.03 -3.63 -7.57
CA THR A 310 16.32 -3.09 -8.03
C THR A 310 16.13 -2.27 -9.30
N LEU A 311 15.43 -2.82 -10.30
CA LEU A 311 15.16 -2.12 -11.55
C LEU A 311 14.43 -0.81 -11.31
N PHE A 312 13.31 -0.81 -10.58
CA PHE A 312 12.56 0.43 -10.34
C PHE A 312 13.38 1.46 -9.57
N MET A 313 14.24 1.03 -8.65
CA MET A 313 15.12 1.93 -7.90
C MET A 313 16.22 2.55 -8.76
N GLU A 314 16.84 1.80 -9.69
CA GLU A 314 17.77 2.37 -10.67
C GLU A 314 17.13 3.49 -11.49
N VAL A 315 15.87 3.32 -11.88
CA VAL A 315 15.11 4.33 -12.64
C VAL A 315 14.92 5.61 -11.85
N PHE A 316 14.66 5.51 -10.55
CA PHE A 316 14.50 6.69 -9.68
C PHE A 316 15.83 7.34 -9.30
N LYS A 317 16.96 6.62 -9.35
CA LYS A 317 18.31 7.16 -9.09
C LYS A 317 18.87 7.97 -10.25
N ASP A 318 18.67 7.50 -11.49
CA ASP A 318 19.21 8.15 -12.70
C ASP A 318 18.42 9.40 -13.14
N SER A 319 17.31 9.70 -12.48
CA SER A 319 16.42 10.78 -12.88
C SER A 319 16.63 12.05 -12.05
N ASP A 320 17.03 13.13 -12.74
CA ASP A 320 16.50 14.47 -12.48
C ASP A 320 14.99 14.40 -12.77
N LEU A 321 14.23 13.79 -11.85
CA LEU A 321 12.78 13.83 -11.89
C LEU A 321 12.39 15.31 -11.98
N PRO A 322 11.63 15.73 -13.01
CA PRO A 322 11.18 17.11 -13.06
C PRO A 322 10.42 17.38 -11.78
N GLU A 323 10.77 18.48 -11.10
CA GLU A 323 9.97 18.94 -9.98
C GLU A 323 8.51 19.04 -10.45
N PRO A 324 7.52 18.56 -9.67
CA PRO A 324 6.13 18.60 -10.06
C PRO A 324 5.60 20.05 -9.99
N THR A 325 6.13 20.95 -10.81
CA THR A 325 5.77 22.37 -10.78
C THR A 325 4.74 22.77 -11.83
N THR A 326 4.42 21.91 -12.81
CA THR A 326 3.21 22.06 -13.63
C THR A 326 2.80 20.73 -14.28
N LEU A 327 1.50 20.39 -14.23
CA LEU A 327 0.85 19.14 -14.66
C LEU A 327 1.17 18.61 -16.08
N VAL A 328 1.88 19.37 -16.92
CA VAL A 328 2.10 19.07 -18.35
C VAL A 328 3.45 18.39 -18.62
N GLU A 329 4.47 18.63 -17.79
CA GLU A 329 5.84 18.07 -17.96
C GLU A 329 6.07 16.64 -17.43
N PRO A 330 5.36 16.12 -16.40
CA PRO A 330 5.64 14.79 -15.85
C PRO A 330 5.49 13.65 -16.86
N LYS A 331 4.48 13.74 -17.75
CA LYS A 331 4.19 12.69 -18.74
C LYS A 331 5.28 12.55 -19.80
N LEU A 332 5.87 13.65 -20.25
CA LEU A 332 6.91 13.63 -21.30
C LEU A 332 8.25 13.15 -20.72
N ALA A 333 8.62 13.63 -19.54
CA ALA A 333 9.82 13.19 -18.84
C ALA A 333 9.74 11.70 -18.51
N ALA A 334 8.63 11.23 -17.95
CA ALA A 334 8.48 9.83 -17.62
C ALA A 334 8.50 8.93 -18.89
N LYS A 335 8.03 9.43 -20.06
CA LYS A 335 8.04 8.69 -21.34
C LYS A 335 9.44 8.48 -21.91
N LEU A 336 10.29 9.49 -21.82
CA LEU A 336 11.71 9.39 -22.18
C LEU A 336 12.45 8.43 -21.24
N HIS A 337 12.12 8.45 -19.95
CA HIS A 337 12.72 7.58 -18.94
C HIS A 337 12.31 6.11 -19.10
N TRP A 338 11.03 5.79 -19.31
CA TRP A 338 10.56 4.41 -19.48
C TRP A 338 11.33 3.65 -20.58
N ARG A 339 11.66 4.33 -21.68
CA ARG A 339 12.44 3.75 -22.78
C ARG A 339 13.85 3.31 -22.36
N LEU A 340 14.47 3.99 -21.40
CA LEU A 340 15.77 3.60 -20.84
C LEU A 340 15.61 2.34 -19.97
N VAL A 341 14.57 2.28 -19.13
CA VAL A 341 14.24 1.12 -18.28
C VAL A 341 14.03 -0.15 -19.11
N LYS A 342 13.23 -0.03 -20.19
CA LYS A 342 12.97 -1.14 -21.11
C LYS A 342 14.25 -1.70 -21.72
N SER A 343 15.26 -0.84 -21.95
CA SER A 343 16.55 -1.24 -22.50
C SER A 343 17.45 -1.98 -21.50
N SER A 344 17.27 -1.76 -20.19
CA SER A 344 18.03 -2.40 -19.11
C SER A 344 17.40 -3.71 -18.61
N MET A 345 16.10 -3.93 -18.85
CA MET A 345 15.41 -5.18 -18.44
C MET A 345 16.09 -6.46 -18.97
N PRO A 346 16.02 -7.61 -18.25
CA PRO A 346 16.49 -8.90 -18.77
C PRO A 346 15.70 -9.32 -20.03
N ARG A 347 16.33 -10.05 -20.96
CA ARG A 347 15.73 -10.42 -22.28
C ARG A 347 14.26 -10.91 -22.26
N PRO A 348 13.80 -11.78 -21.34
CA PRO A 348 12.39 -12.19 -21.32
C PRO A 348 11.42 -11.05 -20.98
N TRP A 349 11.93 -9.94 -20.43
CA TRP A 349 11.16 -8.79 -19.97
C TRP A 349 11.35 -7.53 -20.87
N ARG A 350 12.25 -7.56 -21.87
CA ARG A 350 12.51 -6.41 -22.77
C ARG A 350 11.39 -6.11 -23.77
N HIS A 351 10.50 -7.07 -23.98
CA HIS A 351 9.36 -6.92 -24.89
C HIS A 351 8.17 -6.21 -24.23
N TRP A 352 8.26 -5.96 -22.92
CA TRP A 352 7.25 -5.30 -22.09
C TRP A 352 7.53 -3.81 -21.96
#